data_AF-A0A6I5X7Q0-F1
#
_entry.id   AF-A0A6I5X7Q0-F1
#
_cell.length_a   1.000
_cell.length_b   1.000
_cell.length_c   1.000
_cell.angle_alpha   90.00
_cell.angle_beta   90.00
_cell.angle_gamma   90.00
#
_symmetry.space_group_name_H-M   'P 1'
#
loop_
_entity.id
_entity.type
_entity.pdbx_description
1 polymer ?
#
loop_
_entity_poly.entity_id
_entity_poly.type
_entity_poly.pdbx_seq_one_letter_code
_entity_poly.pdbx_strand_id
1 'polypeptide(L)'
;MWAPDHEDLSVRQYRFLLRTAPLDAMEEAHVEVLERMAPSRRVVVLQAVQRGLVAGLRLTPDDVRRIAHLIVLGERRSPGDFLSACPQNVLIPLAEGVIVAEASFGRFGGYAGWDGTEPAVDPGIDDSPFAEPWHVARDMHVSYNGPIVGPSSPDTFGVP
;
A
#
# COMPACT_ATOMS: atom_id res chain seq x y z
N MET A 1 -20.31 7.14 9.09
CA MET A 1 -20.49 6.09 10.12
C MET A 1 -20.46 4.76 9.40
N TRP A 2 -19.33 4.05 9.42
CA TRP A 2 -19.20 2.73 8.78
C TRP A 2 -19.93 1.69 9.65
N ALA A 3 -20.91 0.99 9.08
CA ALA A 3 -21.57 -0.13 9.75
C ALA A 3 -20.87 -1.43 9.31
N PRO A 4 -20.42 -2.29 10.24
CA PRO A 4 -19.73 -3.55 9.92
C PRO A 4 -20.64 -4.63 9.28
N ASP A 5 -21.91 -4.31 8.98
CA ASP A 5 -22.94 -5.29 8.62
C ASP A 5 -23.01 -5.64 7.11
N HIS A 6 -22.09 -5.12 6.28
CA HIS A 6 -22.12 -5.31 4.81
C HIS A 6 -20.78 -5.74 4.20
N GLU A 7 -19.78 -6.15 5.00
CA GLU A 7 -18.54 -6.71 4.47
C GLU A 7 -18.73 -8.18 4.08
N ASP A 8 -18.18 -8.58 2.93
CA ASP A 8 -18.15 -9.98 2.52
C ASP A 8 -17.32 -10.82 3.51
N LEU A 9 -17.87 -11.97 3.93
CA LEU A 9 -17.24 -12.82 4.95
C LEU A 9 -15.86 -13.31 4.52
N SER A 10 -15.67 -13.65 3.24
CA SER A 10 -14.39 -14.12 2.71
C SER A 10 -13.36 -12.99 2.76
N VAL A 11 -13.76 -11.76 2.43
CA VAL A 11 -12.87 -10.59 2.54
C VAL A 11 -12.46 -10.36 4.00
N ARG A 12 -13.41 -10.47 4.94
CA ARG A 12 -13.12 -10.36 6.38
C ARG A 12 -12.14 -11.43 6.86
N GLN A 13 -12.35 -12.70 6.48
CA GLN A 13 -11.46 -13.81 6.84
C GLN A 13 -10.07 -13.65 6.24
N TYR A 14 -9.99 -13.18 5.00
CA TYR A 14 -8.72 -12.91 4.35
C TYR A 14 -7.95 -11.77 5.02
N ARG A 15 -8.63 -10.68 5.40
CA ARG A 15 -8.03 -9.60 6.20
C ARG A 15 -7.43 -10.11 7.50
N PHE A 16 -8.15 -10.97 8.21
CA PHE A 16 -7.61 -11.61 9.41
C PHE A 16 -6.30 -12.34 9.12
N LEU A 17 -6.28 -13.22 8.12
CA LEU A 17 -5.09 -13.99 7.74
C LEU A 17 -3.90 -13.09 7.37
N LEU A 18 -4.12 -12.03 6.58
CA LEU A 18 -3.07 -11.07 6.24
C LEU A 18 -2.41 -10.43 7.46
N ARG A 19 -3.14 -10.32 8.59
CA ARG A 19 -2.64 -9.72 9.83
C ARG A 19 -1.97 -10.74 10.74
N THR A 20 -2.50 -11.94 10.84
CA THR A 20 -2.13 -12.89 11.90
C THR A 20 -1.26 -14.04 11.42
N ALA A 21 -1.35 -14.42 10.14
CA ALA A 21 -0.54 -15.49 9.60
C ALA A 21 0.91 -15.02 9.33
N PRO A 22 1.88 -15.96 9.32
CA PRO A 22 3.24 -15.69 8.86
C PRO A 22 3.27 -15.21 7.40
N LEU A 23 4.23 -14.34 7.08
CA LEU A 23 4.37 -13.73 5.75
C LEU A 23 4.60 -14.78 4.66
N ASP A 24 5.51 -15.73 4.91
CA ASP A 24 5.84 -16.83 4.00
C ASP A 24 4.63 -17.71 3.69
N ALA A 25 3.84 -18.08 4.72
CA ALA A 25 2.62 -18.86 4.54
C ALA A 25 1.58 -18.11 3.68
N MET A 26 1.43 -16.79 3.89
CA MET A 26 0.54 -16.00 3.05
C MET A 26 1.05 -15.88 1.62
N GLU A 27 2.34 -15.66 1.41
CA GLU A 27 2.92 -15.62 0.06
C GLU A 27 2.67 -16.94 -0.69
N GLU A 28 2.88 -18.07 -0.01
CA GLU A 28 2.63 -19.41 -0.58
C GLU A 28 1.15 -19.63 -0.92
N ALA A 29 0.23 -19.26 -0.03
CA ALA A 29 -1.21 -19.33 -0.30
C ALA A 29 -1.61 -18.49 -1.53
N HIS A 30 -1.04 -17.29 -1.69
CA HIS A 30 -1.31 -16.47 -2.87
C HIS A 30 -0.74 -17.09 -4.14
N VAL A 31 0.46 -17.68 -4.09
CA VAL A 31 1.05 -18.38 -5.23
C VAL A 31 0.15 -19.52 -5.69
N GLU A 32 -0.31 -20.36 -4.78
CA GLU A 32 -1.20 -21.50 -5.08
C GLU A 32 -2.47 -21.07 -5.81
N VAL A 33 -3.06 -19.95 -5.39
CA VAL A 33 -4.30 -19.44 -5.98
C VAL A 33 -4.04 -18.77 -7.32
N LEU A 34 -3.00 -17.95 -7.41
CA LEU A 34 -2.64 -17.24 -8.63
C LEU A 34 -2.21 -18.20 -9.74
N GLU A 35 -1.48 -19.28 -9.44
CA GLU A 35 -1.11 -20.30 -10.44
C GLU A 35 -2.33 -20.99 -11.05
N ARG A 36 -3.40 -21.20 -10.27
CA ARG A 36 -4.66 -21.78 -10.74
C ARG A 36 -5.62 -20.77 -11.37
N MET A 37 -5.33 -19.49 -11.23
CA MET A 37 -6.20 -18.41 -11.69
C MET A 37 -6.07 -18.19 -13.21
N ALA A 38 -7.19 -17.89 -13.88
CA ALA A 38 -7.18 -17.53 -15.29
C ALA A 38 -6.23 -16.33 -15.57
N PRO A 39 -5.45 -16.33 -16.67
CA PRO A 39 -4.50 -15.26 -16.98
C PRO A 39 -5.13 -13.86 -17.01
N SER A 40 -6.36 -13.74 -17.51
CA SER A 40 -7.10 -12.46 -17.55
C SER A 40 -7.39 -11.89 -16.16
N ARG A 41 -7.61 -12.74 -15.15
CA ARG A 41 -7.79 -12.29 -13.75
C ARG A 41 -6.45 -11.92 -13.11
N ARG A 42 -5.37 -12.62 -13.42
CA ARG A 42 -4.02 -12.25 -12.95
C ARG A 42 -3.59 -10.86 -13.45
N VAL A 43 -3.98 -10.48 -14.66
CA VAL A 43 -3.79 -9.10 -15.16
C VAL A 43 -4.47 -8.09 -14.24
N VAL A 44 -5.72 -8.35 -13.84
CA VAL A 44 -6.47 -7.45 -12.94
C VAL A 44 -5.82 -7.37 -11.56
N VAL A 45 -5.33 -8.49 -11.01
CA VAL A 45 -4.59 -8.52 -9.75
C VAL A 45 -3.31 -7.68 -9.84
N LEU A 46 -2.51 -7.86 -10.90
CA LEU A 46 -1.30 -7.08 -11.12
C LEU A 46 -1.61 -5.59 -11.24
N GLN A 47 -2.68 -5.22 -11.95
CA GLN A 47 -3.11 -3.82 -12.03
C GLN A 47 -3.55 -3.26 -10.67
N ALA A 48 -4.18 -4.08 -9.82
CA ALA A 48 -4.52 -3.67 -8.45
C ALA A 48 -3.26 -3.45 -7.60
N VAL A 49 -2.25 -4.31 -7.71
CA VAL A 49 -0.92 -4.10 -7.08
C VAL A 49 -0.29 -2.80 -7.55
N GLN A 50 -0.29 -2.54 -8.86
CA GLN A 50 0.31 -1.34 -9.43
C GLN A 50 -0.39 -0.05 -9.00
N ARG A 51 -1.72 -0.06 -8.87
CA ARG A 51 -2.48 1.13 -8.45
C ARG A 51 -2.50 1.33 -6.94
N GLY A 52 -2.77 0.27 -6.18
CA GLY A 52 -2.93 0.35 -4.73
C GLY A 52 -1.60 0.46 -4.00
N LEU A 53 -0.60 -0.32 -4.42
CA LEU A 53 0.69 -0.41 -3.73
C LEU A 53 1.80 0.40 -4.41
N VAL A 54 1.51 1.01 -5.58
CA VAL A 54 2.47 1.77 -6.40
C VAL A 54 3.75 0.95 -6.67
N ALA A 55 3.58 -0.35 -6.89
CA ALA A 55 4.66 -1.33 -7.04
C ALA A 55 4.46 -2.23 -8.28
N GLY A 56 5.49 -2.97 -8.67
CA GLY A 56 5.35 -4.01 -9.71
C GLY A 56 5.15 -3.50 -11.15
N LEU A 57 5.55 -2.26 -11.46
CA LEU A 57 5.41 -1.67 -12.81
C LEU A 57 6.14 -2.43 -13.93
N ARG A 58 7.18 -3.20 -13.58
CA ARG A 58 7.97 -4.03 -14.52
C ARG A 58 7.55 -5.49 -14.56
N LEU A 59 6.58 -5.88 -13.73
CA LEU A 59 6.13 -7.26 -13.66
C LEU A 59 5.14 -7.56 -14.78
N THR A 60 5.09 -8.84 -15.12
CA THR A 60 4.09 -9.43 -16.01
C THR A 60 3.08 -10.22 -15.18
N PRO A 61 1.87 -10.51 -15.71
CA PRO A 61 0.88 -11.33 -15.00
C PRO A 61 1.35 -12.75 -14.65
N ASP A 62 2.43 -13.23 -15.30
CA ASP A 62 3.03 -14.54 -15.06
C ASP A 62 4.09 -14.54 -13.95
N ASP A 63 4.49 -13.37 -13.44
CA ASP A 63 5.42 -13.22 -12.30
C ASP A 63 4.74 -13.52 -10.95
N VAL A 64 4.03 -14.65 -10.86
CA VAL A 64 3.11 -14.99 -9.76
C VAL A 64 3.74 -14.85 -8.37
N ARG A 65 4.94 -15.41 -8.14
CA ARG A 65 5.63 -15.29 -6.84
C ARG A 65 5.93 -13.85 -6.45
N ARG A 66 6.32 -13.02 -7.41
CA ARG A 66 6.62 -11.60 -7.15
C ARG A 66 5.35 -10.81 -6.87
N ILE A 67 4.26 -11.11 -7.59
CA ILE A 67 2.94 -10.51 -7.32
C ILE A 67 2.47 -10.88 -5.91
N ALA A 68 2.53 -12.16 -5.54
CA ALA A 68 2.18 -12.63 -4.19
C ALA A 68 2.97 -11.91 -3.10
N HIS A 69 4.30 -11.85 -3.25
CA HIS A 69 5.18 -11.13 -2.33
C HIS A 69 4.79 -9.66 -2.18
N LEU A 70 4.51 -8.96 -3.28
CA LEU A 70 4.10 -7.55 -3.24
C LEU A 70 2.75 -7.35 -2.55
N ILE A 71 1.77 -8.23 -2.78
CA ILE A 71 0.46 -8.16 -2.11
C ILE A 71 0.66 -8.27 -0.60
N VAL A 72 1.36 -9.31 -0.14
CA VAL A 72 1.52 -9.59 1.29
C VAL A 72 2.33 -8.49 1.99
N LEU A 73 3.45 -8.07 1.40
CA LEU A 73 4.28 -7.01 1.99
C LEU A 73 3.58 -5.65 1.96
N GLY A 74 2.87 -5.34 0.87
CA GLY A 74 2.10 -4.12 0.72
C GLY A 74 0.99 -4.04 1.76
N GLU A 75 0.20 -5.10 1.90
CA GLU A 75 -0.85 -5.17 2.92
C GLU A 75 -0.30 -5.15 4.34
N ARG A 76 0.91 -5.70 4.59
CA ARG A 76 1.56 -5.59 5.89
C ARG A 76 1.95 -4.16 6.24
N ARG A 77 2.41 -3.38 5.24
CA ARG A 77 2.83 -1.98 5.42
C ARG A 77 1.65 -1.02 5.51
N SER A 78 0.72 -1.13 4.58
CA SER A 78 -0.44 -0.26 4.44
C SER A 78 -1.70 -1.12 4.33
N PRO A 79 -2.33 -1.43 5.46
CA PRO A 79 -3.54 -2.23 5.49
C PRO A 79 -4.65 -1.70 4.57
N GLY A 80 -5.18 -2.57 3.70
CA GLY A 80 -6.35 -2.30 2.86
C GLY A 80 -6.06 -1.62 1.51
N ASP A 81 -4.83 -1.21 1.23
CA ASP A 81 -4.48 -0.54 -0.04
C ASP A 81 -4.70 -1.46 -1.26
N PHE A 82 -4.30 -2.72 -1.18
CA PHE A 82 -4.55 -3.67 -2.26
C PHE A 82 -6.03 -4.08 -2.30
N LEU A 83 -6.66 -4.29 -1.14
CA LEU A 83 -8.07 -4.66 -1.06
C LEU A 83 -8.99 -3.61 -1.69
N SER A 84 -8.72 -2.33 -1.45
CA SER A 84 -9.48 -1.21 -2.01
C SER A 84 -9.23 -1.03 -3.51
N ALA A 85 -8.01 -1.29 -3.99
CA ALA A 85 -7.65 -1.18 -5.41
C ALA A 85 -8.09 -2.38 -6.27
N CYS A 86 -8.36 -3.53 -5.64
CA CYS A 86 -8.76 -4.77 -6.31
C CYS A 86 -10.29 -4.84 -6.48
N PRO A 87 -10.80 -4.99 -7.73
CA PRO A 87 -12.23 -5.16 -7.95
C PRO A 87 -12.80 -6.37 -7.21
N GLN A 88 -13.97 -6.21 -6.57
CA GLN A 88 -14.61 -7.25 -5.74
C GLN A 88 -14.80 -8.59 -6.45
N ASN A 89 -15.12 -8.57 -7.75
CA ASN A 89 -15.30 -9.77 -8.57
C ASN A 89 -14.00 -10.58 -8.79
N VAL A 90 -12.83 -10.00 -8.48
CA VAL A 90 -11.53 -10.68 -8.49
C VAL A 90 -11.02 -10.90 -7.07
N LEU A 91 -11.27 -9.95 -6.17
CA LEU A 91 -10.86 -10.03 -4.77
C LEU A 91 -11.53 -11.19 -4.03
N ILE A 92 -12.85 -11.35 -4.16
CA ILE A 92 -13.59 -12.39 -3.41
C ILE A 92 -13.09 -13.80 -3.79
N PRO A 93 -12.98 -14.20 -5.07
CA PRO A 93 -12.42 -15.51 -5.42
C PRO A 93 -10.95 -15.69 -5.03
N LEU A 94 -10.15 -14.61 -5.04
CA LEU A 94 -8.77 -14.65 -4.55
C LEU A 94 -8.75 -14.94 -3.05
N ALA A 95 -9.55 -14.20 -2.28
CA ALA A 95 -9.69 -14.35 -0.84
C ALA A 95 -10.17 -15.77 -0.48
N GLU A 96 -11.24 -16.25 -1.11
CA GLU A 96 -11.75 -17.62 -0.95
C GLU A 96 -10.66 -18.67 -1.21
N GLY A 97 -9.91 -18.51 -2.30
CA GLY A 97 -8.78 -19.39 -2.62
C GLY A 97 -7.69 -19.38 -1.55
N VAL A 98 -7.33 -18.20 -1.04
CA VAL A 98 -6.29 -18.07 0.01
C VAL A 98 -6.77 -18.69 1.32
N ILE A 99 -8.05 -18.54 1.67
CA ILE A 99 -8.65 -19.10 2.88
C ILE A 99 -8.55 -20.62 2.89
N VAL A 100 -8.79 -21.27 1.75
CA VAL A 100 -8.78 -22.74 1.64
C VAL A 100 -7.43 -23.33 1.21
N ALA A 101 -6.42 -22.50 0.96
CA ALA A 101 -5.08 -22.94 0.62
C ALA A 101 -4.45 -23.76 1.74
N GLU A 102 -3.58 -24.71 1.39
CA GLU A 102 -2.94 -25.59 2.37
C GLU A 102 -2.11 -24.79 3.39
N ALA A 103 -1.40 -23.75 2.92
CA ALA A 103 -0.59 -22.88 3.76
C ALA A 103 -1.39 -22.08 4.81
N SER A 104 -2.70 -21.92 4.59
CA SER A 104 -3.63 -21.25 5.52
C SER A 104 -4.20 -22.20 6.58
N PHE A 105 -3.96 -23.51 6.48
CA PHE A 105 -4.45 -24.48 7.46
C PHE A 105 -3.91 -24.18 8.87
N GLY A 106 -4.80 -24.24 9.86
CA GLY A 106 -4.47 -23.95 11.26
C GLY A 106 -4.18 -22.46 11.58
N ARG A 107 -4.32 -21.55 10.60
CA ARG A 107 -4.01 -20.11 10.78
C ARG A 107 -5.19 -19.26 11.25
N PHE A 108 -6.39 -19.84 11.39
CA PHE A 108 -7.59 -19.15 11.88
C PHE A 108 -7.72 -19.07 13.41
N GLY A 109 -6.67 -19.46 14.16
CA GLY A 109 -6.66 -19.36 15.61
C GLY A 109 -6.91 -17.92 16.07
N GLY A 110 -7.96 -17.70 16.88
CA GLY A 110 -8.34 -16.38 17.38
C GLY A 110 -9.34 -15.60 16.52
N TYR A 111 -9.70 -16.08 15.32
CA TYR A 111 -10.66 -15.40 14.45
C TYR A 111 -12.02 -15.17 15.11
N ALA A 112 -12.53 -16.15 15.86
CA ALA A 112 -13.83 -16.05 16.54
C ALA A 112 -13.89 -14.94 17.61
N GLY A 113 -12.74 -14.53 18.15
CA GLY A 113 -12.63 -13.42 19.09
C GLY A 113 -12.23 -12.10 18.45
N TRP A 114 -11.96 -12.08 17.14
CA TRP A 114 -11.52 -10.87 16.43
C TRP A 114 -12.71 -9.97 16.08
N ASP A 115 -12.71 -8.76 16.62
CA ASP A 115 -13.76 -7.77 16.41
C ASP A 115 -13.77 -7.20 14.97
N GLY A 116 -12.72 -7.45 14.18
CA GLY A 116 -12.61 -6.99 12.79
C GLY A 116 -12.01 -5.59 12.65
N THR A 117 -11.58 -5.00 13.77
CA THR A 117 -10.87 -3.71 13.74
C THR A 117 -9.44 -3.94 13.28
N GLU A 118 -8.98 -3.06 12.39
CA GLU A 118 -7.56 -2.96 12.08
C GLU A 118 -6.89 -2.12 13.17
N PRO A 119 -5.72 -2.54 13.69
CA PRO A 119 -4.96 -1.68 14.56
C PRO A 119 -4.66 -0.38 13.79
N ALA A 120 -4.92 0.76 14.41
CA ALA A 120 -4.61 2.05 13.81
C ALA A 120 -3.14 2.05 13.38
N VAL A 121 -2.87 2.42 12.13
CA VAL A 121 -1.51 2.75 11.71
C VAL A 121 -1.10 3.93 12.57
N ASP A 122 -0.23 3.71 13.56
CA ASP A 122 0.44 4.80 14.25
C ASP A 122 1.35 5.46 13.23
N PRO A 123 1.07 6.71 12.78
CA PRO A 123 1.89 7.38 11.77
C PRO A 123 3.32 7.69 12.27
N GLY A 124 3.68 7.32 13.50
CA GLY A 124 4.94 7.64 14.14
C GLY A 124 4.84 9.04 14.76
N ILE A 125 5.03 9.16 16.06
CA ILE A 125 6.34 9.46 16.64
C ILE A 125 7.47 8.84 15.79
N ASP A 126 8.09 9.70 14.97
CA ASP A 126 9.34 9.39 14.29
C ASP A 126 10.50 9.61 15.29
N ASP A 127 10.85 8.58 16.05
CA ASP A 127 12.00 8.60 16.99
C ASP A 127 13.35 8.37 16.26
N SER A 128 13.36 8.39 14.93
CA SER A 128 14.61 8.33 14.17
C SER A 128 15.40 9.64 14.35
N PRO A 129 16.72 9.60 14.52
CA PRO A 129 17.55 10.82 14.56
C PRO A 129 17.53 11.64 13.25
N PHE A 130 16.84 11.15 12.22
CA PHE A 130 16.64 11.77 10.91
C PHE A 130 15.23 12.37 10.71
N ALA A 131 14.43 12.39 11.76
CA ALA A 131 13.03 12.79 11.79
C ALA A 131 12.78 14.32 11.86
N GLU A 132 13.33 15.14 10.96
CA GLU A 132 12.94 16.56 10.83
C GLU A 132 13.20 17.08 9.40
N PRO A 133 12.61 18.22 8.95
CA PRO A 133 11.24 18.71 9.07
C PRO A 133 10.76 19.19 7.67
N TRP A 134 10.74 18.30 6.67
CA TRP A 134 10.47 18.71 5.28
C TRP A 134 8.99 19.01 4.97
N HIS A 135 8.07 18.71 5.90
CA HIS A 135 6.64 18.94 5.70
C HIS A 135 6.19 20.40 5.93
N VAL A 136 7.06 21.28 6.47
CA VAL A 136 6.72 22.71 6.70
C VAL A 136 7.03 23.59 5.47
N ALA A 137 7.80 23.10 4.49
CA ALA A 137 8.26 23.92 3.37
C ALA A 137 7.25 24.06 2.20
N ARG A 138 6.06 23.43 2.27
CA ARG A 138 5.09 23.46 1.15
C ARG A 138 3.99 24.54 1.25
N ASP A 139 4.12 25.47 2.20
CA ASP A 139 3.19 26.60 2.36
C ASP A 139 3.82 28.00 2.15
N MET A 140 5.09 28.09 1.75
CA MET A 140 5.66 29.39 1.35
C MET A 140 5.44 29.66 -0.14
N HIS A 141 4.33 30.36 -0.40
CA HIS A 141 4.07 31.12 -1.63
C HIS A 141 5.27 32.04 -1.96
N VAL A 142 6.07 31.70 -2.98
CA VAL A 142 6.98 32.66 -3.62
C VAL A 142 6.27 33.24 -4.83
N SER A 143 5.65 34.41 -4.63
CA SER A 143 5.30 35.32 -5.71
C SER A 143 6.37 36.40 -5.76
N TYR A 144 7.09 36.50 -6.88
CA TYR A 144 7.81 37.73 -7.22
C TYR A 144 7.52 38.07 -8.68
N ASN A 145 6.64 39.06 -8.86
CA ASN A 145 6.41 39.74 -10.13
C ASN A 145 6.96 41.17 -10.03
N GLY A 146 8.07 41.43 -10.74
CA GLY A 146 8.45 42.72 -11.34
C GLY A 146 9.30 43.72 -10.51
N PRO A 147 9.96 44.70 -11.17
CA PRO A 147 10.77 44.59 -12.39
C PRO A 147 12.19 45.17 -12.24
N ILE A 148 12.99 44.87 -13.27
CA ILE A 148 14.40 45.24 -13.51
C ILE A 148 14.66 46.75 -13.39
N VAL A 149 15.61 47.15 -12.53
CA VAL A 149 16.50 48.30 -12.72
C VAL A 149 17.86 47.95 -12.10
N GLY A 150 18.89 47.81 -12.93
CA GLY A 150 20.28 48.09 -12.51
C GLY A 150 20.74 49.39 -13.16
N PRO A 151 22.04 49.73 -13.14
CA PRO A 151 23.05 49.56 -12.09
C PRO A 151 23.68 50.94 -11.76
N SER A 152 24.53 51.05 -10.72
CA SER A 152 25.65 52.02 -10.71
C SER A 152 26.62 51.76 -9.55
N SER A 153 27.86 51.43 -9.91
CA SER A 153 29.06 51.55 -9.08
C SER A 153 29.35 53.01 -8.73
N PRO A 154 30.05 53.30 -7.62
CA PRO A 154 30.71 54.59 -7.46
C PRO A 154 32.24 54.40 -7.56
N ASP A 155 32.82 54.91 -8.65
CA ASP A 155 34.17 55.45 -8.65
C ASP A 155 34.06 56.91 -9.09
N THR A 156 34.59 57.86 -8.30
CA THR A 156 35.50 58.94 -8.73
C THR A 156 35.67 60.01 -7.63
N PHE A 157 36.94 60.18 -7.23
CA PHE A 157 37.71 61.38 -6.87
C PHE A 157 37.03 62.76 -6.72
N GLY A 158 37.52 63.55 -5.76
CA GLY A 158 37.52 65.02 -5.85
C GLY A 158 37.74 65.78 -4.54
N VAL A 159 38.96 66.32 -4.36
CA VAL A 159 39.38 67.33 -3.35
C VAL A 159 38.85 68.72 -3.77
N PRO A 160 38.75 69.71 -2.86
CA PRO A 160 39.85 70.67 -2.68
C PRO A 160 40.26 70.91 -1.22
#